data_AF-A0A161ML24-F1
#
_entry.id   AF-A0A161ML24-F1
#
_cell.length_a   1.000
_cell.length_b   1.000
_cell.length_c   1.000
_cell.angle_alpha   90.00
_cell.angle_beta   90.00
_cell.angle_gamma   90.00
#
_symmetry.space_group_name_H-M   'P 1'
#
loop_
_entity.id
_entity.type
_entity.pdbx_description
1 polymer ?
#
loop_
_entity_poly.entity_id
_entity_poly.type
_entity_poly.pdbx_seq_one_letter_code
_entity_poly.pdbx_strand_id
1 'polypeptide(L)'
;TNVIIYERTPMNIPHAHPVVELYRCNLANKLRSCFQELCHSRESIDAPKDSFNRWLMERKVIDTGTDPLLPSSCSPEISHCMYREVINDIPIKLVRPKFTGDARKQLSRYAESAKKLIESRNASPESRKVVMWNVEDTFNWLRRTVGSSFDDFQDRLAHLREQCQPHLTET
;
A
#
# COMPACT_ATOMS: atom_id res chain seq x y z
N THR A 1 -14.23 -28.89 -27.90
CA THR A 1 -14.28 -27.41 -27.81
C THR A 1 -14.69 -26.85 -29.16
N ASN A 2 -15.50 -25.80 -29.20
CA ASN A 2 -15.89 -25.07 -30.43
C ASN A 2 -15.04 -23.81 -30.68
N VAL A 3 -13.95 -23.65 -29.91
CA VAL A 3 -12.99 -22.55 -30.10
C VAL A 3 -12.09 -22.89 -31.29
N ILE A 4 -12.09 -22.01 -32.31
CA ILE A 4 -11.24 -22.11 -33.49
C ILE A 4 -10.01 -21.22 -33.26
N ILE A 5 -8.81 -21.79 -33.34
CA ILE A 5 -7.53 -21.08 -33.22
C ILE A 5 -6.62 -21.44 -34.40
N TYR A 6 -5.67 -20.56 -34.71
CA TYR A 6 -4.56 -20.90 -35.61
C TYR A 6 -3.65 -21.95 -34.97
N GLU A 7 -3.06 -22.82 -35.81
CA GLU A 7 -1.99 -23.71 -35.39
C GLU A 7 -0.79 -22.88 -34.90
N ARG A 8 -0.20 -23.31 -33.77
CA ARG A 8 0.89 -22.58 -33.09
C ARG A 8 2.02 -23.55 -32.79
N THR A 9 3.26 -23.07 -32.95
CA THR A 9 4.45 -23.79 -32.51
C THR A 9 4.35 -24.12 -31.01
N PRO A 10 4.86 -25.28 -30.56
CA PRO A 10 4.94 -25.60 -29.14
C PRO A 10 5.64 -24.50 -28.34
N MET A 11 5.15 -24.24 -27.13
CA MET A 11 5.77 -23.28 -26.22
C MET A 11 7.13 -23.80 -25.75
N ASN A 12 8.14 -22.93 -25.73
CA ASN A 12 9.47 -23.24 -25.21
C ASN A 12 9.55 -22.98 -23.70
N ILE A 13 8.63 -23.60 -22.94
CA ILE A 13 8.60 -23.52 -21.47
C ILE A 13 9.07 -24.88 -20.93
N PRO A 14 10.05 -24.91 -20.00
CA PRO A 14 10.49 -26.16 -19.39
C PRO A 14 9.31 -26.92 -18.77
N HIS A 15 9.35 -28.25 -18.88
CA HIS A 15 8.35 -29.10 -18.20
C HIS A 15 8.43 -28.90 -16.68
N ALA A 16 7.27 -28.91 -16.03
CA ALA A 16 7.19 -28.84 -14.59
C ALA A 16 7.95 -30.03 -13.97
N HIS A 17 8.84 -29.73 -13.03
CA HIS A 17 9.63 -30.72 -12.31
C HIS A 17 9.49 -30.46 -10.80
N PRO A 18 9.15 -31.46 -9.96
CA PRO A 18 8.83 -31.23 -8.55
C PRO A 18 9.89 -30.48 -7.76
N VAL A 19 11.18 -30.76 -8.01
CA VAL A 19 12.30 -30.07 -7.36
C VAL A 19 12.35 -28.58 -7.73
N VAL A 20 12.05 -28.26 -9.00
CA VAL A 20 12.03 -26.88 -9.49
C VAL A 20 10.82 -26.13 -8.91
N GLU A 21 9.65 -26.76 -8.87
CA GLU A 21 8.45 -26.16 -8.27
C GLU A 21 8.60 -25.92 -6.77
N LEU A 22 9.20 -26.87 -6.04
CA LEU A 22 9.51 -26.70 -4.62
C LEU A 22 10.47 -25.53 -4.40
N TYR A 23 11.52 -25.44 -5.22
CA TYR A 23 12.47 -24.34 -5.15
C TYR A 23 11.81 -22.99 -5.46
N ARG A 24 10.99 -22.92 -6.52
CA ARG A 24 10.21 -21.73 -6.88
C ARG A 24 9.26 -21.30 -5.76
N CYS A 25 8.56 -22.25 -5.14
CA CYS A 25 7.69 -21.99 -4.00
C CYS A 25 8.47 -21.35 -2.84
N ASN A 26 9.64 -21.91 -2.51
CA ASN A 26 10.51 -21.37 -1.45
C ASN A 26 10.98 -19.94 -1.78
N LEU A 27 11.35 -19.65 -3.02
CA LEU A 27 11.74 -18.31 -3.45
C LEU A 27 10.56 -17.33 -3.39
N ALA A 28 9.38 -17.73 -3.86
CA ALA A 28 8.18 -16.90 -3.80
C ALA A 28 7.80 -16.55 -2.35
N ASN A 29 7.92 -17.50 -1.43
CA ASN A 29 7.69 -17.27 0.00
C ASN A 29 8.73 -16.32 0.59
N LYS A 30 10.02 -16.49 0.27
CA LYS A 30 11.06 -15.55 0.69
C LYS A 30 10.80 -14.14 0.18
N LEU A 31 10.44 -13.99 -1.09
CA LEU A 31 10.13 -12.70 -1.69
C LEU A 31 8.94 -12.02 -1.01
N ARG A 32 7.90 -12.80 -0.66
CA ARG A 32 6.76 -12.30 0.12
C ARG A 32 7.18 -11.81 1.50
N SER A 33 8.05 -12.54 2.20
CA SER A 33 8.60 -12.11 3.49
C SER A 33 9.42 -10.83 3.35
N CYS A 34 10.29 -10.73 2.33
CA CYS A 34 11.05 -9.50 2.07
C CYS A 34 10.12 -8.31 1.82
N PHE A 35 9.03 -8.48 1.08
CA PHE A 35 8.07 -7.41 0.85
C PHE A 35 7.40 -6.95 2.16
N GLN A 36 7.00 -7.88 3.03
CA GLN A 36 6.47 -7.58 4.37
C GLN A 36 7.48 -6.80 5.23
N GLU A 37 8.74 -7.25 5.24
CA GLU A 37 9.83 -6.62 6.00
C GLU A 37 10.14 -5.21 5.47
N LEU A 38 10.10 -5.00 4.15
CA LEU A 38 10.29 -3.68 3.54
C LEU A 38 9.16 -2.71 3.91
N CYS A 39 7.91 -3.16 3.90
CA CYS A 39 6.77 -2.34 4.33
C CYS A 39 6.92 -1.92 5.80
N HIS A 40 7.34 -2.84 6.68
CA HIS A 40 7.56 -2.53 8.09
C HIS A 40 8.72 -1.57 8.30
N SER A 41 9.89 -1.90 7.76
CA SER A 41 11.13 -1.17 8.04
C SER A 41 11.16 0.22 7.43
N ARG A 42 10.50 0.42 6.27
CA ARG A 42 10.51 1.70 5.56
C ARG A 42 9.29 2.56 5.83
N GLU A 43 8.13 1.95 5.96
CA GLU A 43 6.85 2.66 6.00
C GLU A 43 6.09 2.44 7.32
N SER A 44 6.59 1.58 8.22
CA SER A 44 5.93 1.23 9.49
C SER A 44 4.50 0.69 9.31
N ILE A 45 4.25 -0.01 8.20
CA ILE A 45 2.97 -0.64 7.88
C ILE A 45 3.13 -2.11 7.54
N ASP A 46 2.05 -2.89 7.71
CA ASP A 46 1.92 -4.21 7.12
C ASP A 46 1.84 -4.13 5.60
N ALA A 47 2.35 -5.15 4.91
CA ALA A 47 2.08 -5.29 3.48
C ALA A 47 0.56 -5.31 3.24
N PRO A 48 0.04 -4.51 2.29
CA PRO A 48 -1.39 -4.49 2.04
C PRO A 48 -1.90 -5.88 1.65
N LYS A 49 -3.06 -6.27 2.18
CA LYS A 49 -3.57 -7.64 2.06
C LYS A 49 -3.73 -8.03 0.59
N ASP A 50 -3.17 -9.16 0.19
CA ASP A 50 -3.19 -9.71 -1.18
C ASP A 50 -2.49 -8.84 -2.25
N SER A 51 -1.86 -7.72 -1.88
CA SER A 51 -1.16 -6.83 -2.83
C SER A 51 -0.05 -7.53 -3.57
N PHE A 52 0.70 -8.43 -2.92
CA PHE A 52 1.71 -9.25 -3.55
C PHE A 52 1.15 -10.15 -4.66
N ASN A 53 -0.04 -10.72 -4.46
CA ASN A 53 -0.68 -11.58 -5.47
C ASN A 53 -1.16 -10.75 -6.66
N ARG A 54 -1.76 -9.57 -6.39
CA ARG A 54 -2.15 -8.62 -7.46
C ARG A 54 -0.95 -8.09 -8.22
N TRP A 55 0.16 -7.83 -7.54
CA TRP A 55 1.44 -7.48 -8.15
C TRP A 55 1.94 -8.57 -9.10
N LEU A 56 1.94 -9.84 -8.69
CA LEU A 56 2.33 -10.94 -9.58
C LEU A 56 1.49 -10.96 -10.86
N MET A 57 0.16 -10.81 -10.73
CA MET A 57 -0.74 -10.79 -11.88
C MET A 57 -0.46 -9.60 -12.79
N GLU A 58 -0.33 -8.40 -12.22
CA GLU A 58 -0.10 -7.17 -12.98
C GLU A 58 1.26 -7.18 -13.70
N ARG A 59 2.31 -7.67 -13.04
CA ARG A 59 3.63 -7.83 -13.67
C ARG A 59 3.59 -8.87 -14.79
N LYS A 60 2.89 -9.99 -14.62
CA LYS A 60 2.80 -11.05 -15.64
C LYS A 60 2.08 -10.64 -16.92
N VAL A 61 1.31 -9.55 -16.91
CA VAL A 61 0.72 -8.98 -18.13
C VAL A 61 1.79 -8.39 -19.06
N ILE A 62 2.85 -7.82 -18.49
CA ILE A 62 3.88 -7.08 -19.24
C ILE A 62 5.26 -7.75 -19.23
N ASP A 63 5.42 -8.80 -18.42
CA ASP A 63 6.69 -9.51 -18.25
C ASP A 63 7.12 -10.19 -19.55
N THR A 64 8.31 -9.84 -20.03
CA THR A 64 8.98 -10.51 -21.15
C THR A 64 10.00 -11.54 -20.67
N GLY A 65 9.99 -11.86 -19.37
CA GLY A 65 10.77 -12.92 -18.76
C GLY A 65 10.30 -14.34 -19.12
N THR A 66 11.02 -15.34 -18.63
CA THR A 66 10.78 -16.76 -18.96
C THR A 66 10.26 -17.59 -17.78
N ASP A 67 10.34 -17.12 -16.53
CA ASP A 67 9.79 -17.87 -15.42
C ASP A 67 8.25 -17.84 -15.47
N PRO A 68 7.55 -18.97 -15.25
CA PRO A 68 6.09 -19.01 -15.34
C PRO A 68 5.37 -18.27 -14.20
N LEU A 69 6.04 -17.91 -13.10
CA LEU A 69 5.41 -17.31 -11.92
C LEU A 69 6.00 -15.95 -11.54
N LEU A 70 7.32 -15.87 -11.41
CA LEU A 70 8.01 -14.68 -10.92
C LEU A 70 8.33 -13.75 -12.09
N PRO A 71 8.04 -12.45 -12.00
CA PRO A 71 8.40 -11.50 -13.05
C PRO A 71 9.92 -11.27 -13.06
N SER A 72 10.51 -11.04 -14.22
CA SER A 72 11.96 -10.81 -14.34
C SER A 72 12.37 -9.74 -15.34
N SER A 73 11.51 -9.39 -16.31
CA SER A 73 11.80 -8.36 -17.30
C SER A 73 10.51 -7.57 -17.58
N CYS A 74 10.29 -6.52 -16.80
CA CYS A 74 9.10 -5.67 -16.90
C CYS A 74 9.52 -4.22 -17.12
N SER A 75 8.84 -3.51 -18.02
CA SER A 75 8.97 -2.06 -18.18
C SER A 75 7.58 -1.41 -18.14
N PRO A 76 7.33 -0.43 -17.25
CA PRO A 76 8.25 0.11 -16.24
C PRO A 76 8.52 -0.90 -15.10
N GLU A 77 9.66 -0.75 -14.42
CA GLU A 77 10.10 -1.61 -13.32
C GLU A 77 9.16 -1.48 -12.11
N ILE A 78 8.69 -0.25 -11.85
CA ILE A 78 7.77 0.06 -10.75
C ILE A 78 6.37 -0.43 -11.11
N SER A 79 5.81 -1.27 -10.25
CA SER A 79 4.40 -1.64 -10.34
C SER A 79 3.52 -0.53 -9.80
N HIS A 80 2.69 0.03 -10.68
CA HIS A 80 1.72 1.03 -10.31
C HIS A 80 0.66 0.46 -9.35
N CYS A 81 0.27 -0.81 -9.52
CA CYS A 81 -0.67 -1.49 -8.64
C CYS A 81 -0.10 -1.59 -7.21
N MET A 82 1.11 -2.12 -7.06
CA MET A 82 1.76 -2.25 -5.76
C MET A 82 2.00 -0.88 -5.11
N TYR A 83 2.52 0.09 -5.89
CA TYR A 83 2.76 1.46 -5.42
C TYR A 83 1.48 2.06 -4.82
N ARG A 84 0.37 2.04 -5.56
CA ARG A 84 -0.90 2.61 -5.09
C ARG A 84 -1.41 1.95 -3.81
N GLU A 85 -1.28 0.64 -3.70
CA GLU A 85 -1.75 -0.08 -2.52
C GLU A 85 -0.91 0.24 -1.28
N VAL A 86 0.42 0.32 -1.41
CA VAL A 86 1.31 0.70 -0.31
C VAL A 86 1.04 2.16 0.11
N ILE A 87 0.98 3.08 -0.86
CA ILE A 87 0.69 4.49 -0.59
C ILE A 87 -0.65 4.70 0.12
N ASN A 88 -1.67 3.90 -0.19
CA ASN A 88 -2.99 4.01 0.43
C ASN A 88 -2.99 3.67 1.93
N ASP A 89 -2.03 2.87 2.38
CA ASP A 89 -1.90 2.46 3.79
C ASP A 89 -0.90 3.35 4.56
N ILE A 90 -0.28 4.36 3.92
CA ILE A 90 0.56 5.38 4.57
C ILE A 90 -0.32 6.58 4.98
N PRO A 91 -0.15 7.16 6.19
CA PRO A 91 0.82 6.80 7.24
C PRO A 91 0.33 5.66 8.14
N ILE A 92 -0.96 5.31 8.07
CA ILE A 92 -1.54 4.13 8.70
C ILE A 92 -2.65 3.56 7.81
N LYS A 93 -2.80 2.23 7.85
CA LYS A 93 -3.93 1.56 7.24
C LYS A 93 -5.25 1.98 7.90
N LEU A 94 -6.16 2.53 7.09
CA LEU A 94 -7.50 2.88 7.54
C LEU A 94 -8.42 1.65 7.51
N VAL A 95 -9.12 1.43 8.62
CA VAL A 95 -10.13 0.38 8.77
C VAL A 95 -11.48 1.03 9.04
N ARG A 96 -12.57 0.40 8.56
CA ARG A 96 -13.93 0.89 8.83
C ARG A 96 -14.20 0.79 10.34
N PRO A 97 -14.39 1.91 11.06
CA PRO A 97 -14.69 1.87 12.49
C PRO A 97 -16.08 1.27 12.74
N LYS A 98 -16.26 0.58 13.87
CA LYS A 98 -17.55 -0.01 14.23
C LYS A 98 -18.43 0.96 15.02
N PHE A 99 -17.81 1.82 15.82
CA PHE A 99 -18.50 2.75 16.72
C PHE A 99 -17.83 4.13 16.69
N THR A 100 -18.53 5.15 17.18
CA THR A 100 -18.05 6.55 17.25
C THR A 100 -16.71 6.68 17.97
N GLY A 101 -16.52 5.92 19.06
CA GLY A 101 -15.24 5.90 19.79
C GLY A 101 -14.07 5.39 18.94
N ASP A 102 -14.30 4.38 18.10
CA ASP A 102 -13.29 3.86 17.17
C ASP A 102 -12.95 4.87 16.07
N ALA A 103 -13.97 5.57 15.55
CA ALA A 103 -13.78 6.62 14.55
C ALA A 103 -12.93 7.77 15.10
N ARG A 104 -13.24 8.25 16.31
CA ARG A 104 -12.43 9.24 17.03
C ARG A 104 -11.00 8.76 17.26
N LYS A 105 -10.82 7.51 17.68
CA LYS A 105 -9.48 6.92 17.91
C LYS A 105 -8.69 6.82 16.60
N GLN A 106 -9.32 6.42 15.50
CA GLN A 106 -8.66 6.33 14.21
C GLN A 106 -8.23 7.70 13.69
N LEU A 107 -9.08 8.73 13.80
CA LEU A 107 -8.71 10.11 13.46
C LEU A 107 -7.47 10.58 14.22
N SER A 108 -7.46 10.38 15.54
CA SER A 108 -6.32 10.73 16.40
C SER A 108 -5.04 9.98 16.00
N ARG A 109 -5.14 8.67 15.73
CA ARG A 109 -3.99 7.85 15.28
C ARG A 109 -3.46 8.30 13.94
N TYR A 110 -4.33 8.65 12.99
CA TYR A 110 -3.90 9.13 11.68
C TYR A 110 -3.12 10.45 11.80
N ALA A 111 -3.65 11.41 12.56
CA ALA A 111 -3.00 12.70 12.79
C ALA A 111 -1.63 12.54 13.47
N GLU A 112 -1.54 11.68 14.49
CA GLU A 112 -0.30 11.37 15.19
C GLU A 112 0.74 10.73 14.27
N SER A 113 0.33 9.75 13.46
CA SER A 113 1.24 9.08 12.53
C SER A 113 1.67 9.99 11.38
N ALA A 114 0.79 10.84 10.85
CA ALA A 114 1.12 11.84 9.84
C ALA A 114 2.20 12.82 10.36
N LYS A 115 2.04 13.30 11.59
CA LYS A 115 3.03 14.14 12.26
C LYS A 115 4.38 13.44 12.40
N LYS A 116 4.40 12.21 12.92
CA LYS A 116 5.65 11.45 13.08
C LYS A 116 6.36 11.23 11.75
N LEU A 117 5.59 10.90 10.69
CA LEU A 117 6.14 10.66 9.37
C LEU A 117 6.81 11.92 8.81
N ILE A 118 6.12 13.07 8.82
CA ILE A 118 6.67 14.32 8.27
C ILE A 118 7.83 14.91 9.09
N GLU A 119 7.88 14.61 10.39
CA GLU A 119 8.99 14.98 11.27
C GLU A 119 10.23 14.10 11.02
N SER A 120 10.01 12.81 10.71
CA SER A 120 11.10 11.84 10.50
C SER A 120 11.73 11.89 9.11
N ARG A 121 11.00 12.38 8.10
CA ARG A 121 11.44 12.42 6.70
C ARG A 121 12.04 13.76 6.28
N ASN A 122 12.82 13.72 5.21
CA ASN A 122 13.37 14.90 4.53
C ASN A 122 12.28 15.60 3.70
N ALA A 123 11.30 16.17 4.40
CA ALA A 123 10.23 16.95 3.80
C ALA A 123 10.65 18.40 3.53
N SER A 124 10.07 19.00 2.48
CA SER A 124 10.18 20.45 2.26
C SER A 124 9.60 21.22 3.44
N PRO A 125 10.11 22.44 3.74
CA PRO A 125 9.56 23.28 4.80
C PRO A 125 8.05 23.55 4.62
N GLU A 126 7.61 23.73 3.37
CA GLU A 126 6.22 23.93 2.99
C GLU A 126 5.36 22.72 3.32
N SER A 127 5.74 21.52 2.86
CA SER A 127 5.01 20.27 3.16
C SER A 127 4.94 20.01 4.67
N ARG A 128 6.04 20.25 5.39
CA ARG A 128 6.08 20.13 6.86
C ARG A 128 5.09 21.09 7.51
N LYS A 129 5.06 22.36 7.09
CA LYS A 129 4.14 23.36 7.64
C LYS A 129 2.68 22.97 7.41
N VAL A 130 2.33 22.52 6.19
CA VAL A 130 0.95 22.14 5.85
C VAL A 130 0.49 20.95 6.69
N VAL A 131 1.28 19.88 6.78
CA VAL A 131 0.92 18.69 7.56
C VAL A 131 0.78 19.04 9.04
N MET A 132 1.76 19.76 9.62
CA MET A 132 1.75 20.11 11.03
C MET A 132 0.54 20.97 11.42
N TRP A 133 0.20 21.95 10.58
CA TRP A 133 -0.97 22.81 10.81
C TRP A 133 -2.28 22.00 10.82
N ASN A 134 -2.47 21.11 9.84
CA ASN A 134 -3.66 20.26 9.75
C ASN A 134 -3.77 19.27 10.93
N VAL A 135 -2.63 18.73 11.37
CA VAL A 135 -2.57 17.85 12.56
C VAL A 135 -2.95 18.62 13.82
N GLU A 136 -2.38 19.81 14.03
CA GLU A 136 -2.68 20.65 15.18
C GLU A 136 -4.15 21.08 15.20
N ASP A 137 -4.70 21.50 14.06
CA ASP A 137 -6.12 21.86 13.91
C ASP A 137 -7.03 20.65 14.21
N THR A 138 -6.66 19.46 13.77
CA THR A 138 -7.39 18.22 14.10
C THR A 138 -7.36 17.94 15.60
N PHE A 139 -6.21 18.06 16.26
CA PHE A 139 -6.12 17.86 17.71
C PHE A 139 -6.87 18.94 18.51
N ASN A 140 -6.86 20.19 18.03
CA ASN A 140 -7.64 21.27 18.62
C ASN A 140 -9.13 20.98 18.53
N TRP A 141 -9.59 20.54 17.37
CA TRP A 141 -10.98 20.12 17.16
C TRP A 141 -11.34 18.94 18.08
N LEU A 142 -10.53 17.88 18.12
CA LEU A 142 -10.74 16.73 19.01
C LEU A 142 -10.87 17.12 20.49
N ARG A 143 -10.12 18.12 20.95
CA ARG A 143 -10.16 18.60 22.35
C ARG A 143 -11.43 19.40 22.67
N ARG A 144 -11.92 20.21 21.72
CA ARG A 144 -13.10 21.07 21.91
C ARG A 144 -14.41 20.31 21.71
N THR A 145 -14.39 19.26 20.90
CA THR A 145 -15.58 18.54 20.49
C THR A 145 -16.04 17.53 21.55
N VAL A 146 -17.22 17.80 22.11
CA VAL A 146 -17.99 16.90 22.99
C VAL A 146 -19.24 16.46 22.24
N GLY A 147 -19.47 15.15 22.13
CA GLY A 147 -20.71 14.61 21.55
C GLY A 147 -20.80 14.59 20.01
N SER A 148 -19.69 14.76 19.26
CA SER A 148 -19.73 14.61 17.80
C SER A 148 -20.18 13.23 17.34
N SER A 149 -20.81 13.23 16.16
CA SER A 149 -21.35 12.04 15.52
C SER A 149 -20.24 11.14 14.97
N PHE A 150 -20.59 9.91 14.60
CA PHE A 150 -19.70 9.02 13.87
C PHE A 150 -19.23 9.64 12.55
N ASP A 151 -20.15 10.26 11.82
CA ASP A 151 -19.92 10.86 10.51
C ASP A 151 -18.98 12.07 10.61
N ASP A 152 -19.12 12.91 11.65
CA ASP A 152 -18.22 14.04 11.88
C ASP A 152 -16.76 13.59 11.96
N PHE A 153 -16.48 12.46 12.63
CA PHE A 153 -15.12 11.91 12.73
C PHE A 153 -14.63 11.33 11.41
N GLN A 154 -15.51 10.73 10.60
CA GLN A 154 -15.16 10.20 9.28
C GLN A 154 -14.87 11.35 8.29
N ASP A 155 -15.72 12.36 8.26
CA ASP A 155 -15.55 13.54 7.40
C ASP A 155 -14.27 14.29 7.75
N ARG A 156 -14.00 14.46 9.04
CA ARG A 156 -12.76 15.08 9.51
C ARG A 156 -11.52 14.27 9.13
N LEU A 157 -11.59 12.95 9.19
CA LEU A 157 -10.50 12.06 8.76
C LEU A 157 -10.29 12.14 7.23
N ALA A 158 -11.37 12.15 6.45
CA ALA A 158 -11.30 12.29 5.00
C ALA A 158 -10.64 13.62 4.62
N HIS A 159 -11.06 14.72 5.25
CA HIS A 159 -10.45 16.03 5.06
C HIS A 159 -8.97 16.05 5.44
N LEU A 160 -8.61 15.56 6.63
CA LEU A 160 -7.22 15.50 7.06
C LEU A 160 -6.37 14.68 6.09
N ARG A 161 -6.90 13.54 5.61
CA ARG A 161 -6.21 12.72 4.63
C ARG A 161 -6.01 13.45 3.31
N GLU A 162 -7.05 14.10 2.79
CA GLU A 162 -6.96 14.87 1.53
C GLU A 162 -5.88 15.96 1.61
N GLN A 163 -5.81 16.68 2.73
CA GLN A 163 -4.82 17.74 2.93
C GLN A 163 -3.41 17.20 3.16
N CYS A 164 -3.25 16.09 3.89
CA CYS A 164 -1.92 15.58 4.24
C CYS A 164 -1.32 14.62 3.20
N GLN A 165 -2.13 13.79 2.54
CA GLN A 165 -1.60 12.66 1.74
C GLN A 165 -0.59 13.09 0.67
N PRO A 166 -0.83 14.14 -0.15
CA PRO A 166 0.13 14.55 -1.18
C PRO A 166 1.50 14.86 -0.58
N HIS A 167 1.51 15.56 0.55
CA HIS A 167 2.73 15.94 1.27
C HIS A 167 3.41 14.76 1.95
N LEU A 168 2.68 13.73 2.40
CA LEU A 168 3.29 12.52 2.97
C LEU A 168 3.88 11.62 1.88
N THR A 169 3.33 11.66 0.66
CA THR A 169 3.80 10.85 -0.47
C THR A 169 4.99 11.44 -1.21
N GLU A 170 5.18 12.76 -1.14
CA GLU A 170 6.33 13.45 -1.75
C GLU A 170 7.63 13.34 -0.95
N THR A 171 7.57 12.84 0.28
CA THR A 171 8.66 12.87 1.28
C THR A 171 9.29 11.51 1.49
#